data_AF-A0A7S2TJ33-F1
#
_entry.id   AF-A0A7S2TJ33-F1
#
_cell.length_a   1.000
_cell.length_b   1.000
_cell.length_c   1.000
_cell.angle_alpha   90.00
_cell.angle_beta   90.00
_cell.angle_gamma   90.00
#
_symmetry.space_group_name_H-M   'P 1'
#
loop_
_entity.id
_entity.type
_entity.pdbx_description
1 polymer ?
#
loop_
_entity_poly.entity_id
_entity_poly.type
_entity_poly.pdbx_seq_one_letter_code
_entity_poly.pdbx_strand_id
1 'polypeptide(L)'
;KKKKKRGGGGGEDWDDSRRYPNTWRFAQTTFDGFDPVVGTNRWGWIYVPPSCSNMSSSSSACALMVWFRPCGGGAWSKDINWETLDYLAETNKVVILTPVVGKNHCYREYPGCHEVSRGCWDGYGQLGKDYALQSGKHMRFVGSILKGFLEAYGE
;
A
#
# COMPACT_ATOMS: atom_id res chain seq x y z
N LYS A 1 -40.33 4.71 -21.22
CA LYS A 1 -39.28 5.05 -20.22
C LYS A 1 -38.06 4.14 -20.45
N LYS A 2 -37.01 4.62 -21.12
CA LYS A 2 -35.81 3.83 -21.48
C LYS A 2 -34.91 3.64 -20.25
N LYS A 3 -34.60 2.39 -19.89
CA LYS A 3 -33.64 2.03 -18.82
C LYS A 3 -32.22 2.35 -19.30
N LYS A 4 -31.52 3.23 -18.57
CA LYS A 4 -30.11 3.56 -18.77
C LYS A 4 -29.27 2.36 -18.29
N LYS A 5 -28.64 1.63 -19.21
CA LYS A 5 -27.62 0.62 -18.89
C LYS A 5 -26.49 1.34 -18.14
N ARG A 6 -26.26 0.99 -16.87
CA ARG A 6 -25.02 1.35 -16.16
C ARG A 6 -23.96 0.42 -16.73
N GLY A 7 -23.04 0.97 -17.54
CA GLY A 7 -21.88 0.25 -18.02
C GLY A 7 -21.12 -0.30 -16.82
N GLY A 8 -21.03 -1.62 -16.74
CA GLY A 8 -20.24 -2.32 -15.75
C GLY A 8 -18.77 -2.25 -16.12
N GLY A 9 -17.95 -1.99 -15.10
CA GLY A 9 -16.61 -2.54 -14.95
C GLY A 9 -15.64 -2.28 -16.10
N GLY A 10 -15.25 -1.03 -16.32
CA GLY A 10 -13.90 -0.78 -16.82
C GLY A 10 -12.93 -1.22 -15.74
N GLY A 11 -12.31 -2.39 -15.90
CA GLY A 11 -11.09 -2.71 -15.20
C GLY A 11 -10.05 -1.71 -15.66
N GLU A 12 -9.81 -0.69 -14.84
CA GLU A 12 -8.72 0.25 -15.06
C GLU A 12 -7.42 -0.55 -15.03
N ASP A 13 -6.83 -0.69 -16.20
CA ASP A 13 -5.56 -1.35 -16.43
C ASP A 13 -4.46 -0.43 -15.89
N TRP A 14 -4.13 -0.59 -14.60
CA TRP A 14 -3.18 0.26 -13.85
C TRP A 14 -1.71 -0.02 -14.17
N ASP A 15 -1.39 -0.38 -15.42
CA ASP A 15 0.00 -0.44 -15.88
C ASP A 15 0.50 0.97 -16.25
N ASP A 16 0.50 1.87 -15.26
CA ASP A 16 1.07 3.22 -15.34
C ASP A 16 2.57 3.21 -15.00
N SER A 17 3.22 2.03 -15.07
CA SER A 17 4.68 1.87 -14.92
C SER A 17 5.47 2.74 -15.90
N ARG A 18 4.83 3.17 -17.01
CA ARG A 18 5.37 4.12 -17.98
C ARG A 18 5.44 5.56 -17.47
N ARG A 19 4.64 5.96 -16.48
CA ARG A 19 4.61 7.33 -15.96
C ARG A 19 5.60 7.56 -14.82
N TYR A 20 5.99 6.50 -14.09
CA TYR A 20 6.90 6.61 -12.94
C TYR A 20 8.03 5.59 -13.05
N PRO A 21 9.16 5.94 -13.69
CA PRO A 21 10.33 5.07 -13.75
C PRO A 21 10.79 4.75 -12.31
N ASN A 22 11.29 3.52 -12.10
CA ASN A 22 11.71 3.01 -10.79
C ASN A 22 10.59 2.82 -9.76
N THR A 23 9.34 2.70 -10.22
CA THR A 23 8.25 2.18 -9.40
C THR A 23 7.92 0.75 -9.79
N TRP A 24 7.90 -0.16 -8.81
CA TRP A 24 7.51 -1.55 -9.00
C TRP A 24 6.30 -1.92 -8.15
N ARG A 25 5.58 -2.93 -8.63
CA ARG A 25 4.48 -3.55 -7.91
C ARG A 25 4.97 -4.83 -7.26
N PHE A 26 4.53 -5.10 -6.03
CA PHE A 26 4.81 -6.35 -5.34
C PHE A 26 3.53 -7.03 -4.86
N ALA A 27 3.55 -8.37 -4.83
CA ALA A 27 2.43 -9.17 -4.36
C ALA A 27 2.33 -9.07 -2.84
N GLN A 28 1.20 -8.59 -2.34
CA GLN A 28 0.93 -8.50 -0.91
C GLN A 28 0.40 -9.83 -0.33
N THR A 29 -0.05 -10.75 -1.19
CA THR A 29 -0.69 -12.01 -0.82
C THR A 29 0.25 -13.01 -0.15
N THR A 30 1.57 -12.79 -0.23
CA THR A 30 2.59 -13.68 0.33
C THR A 30 2.97 -13.32 1.76
N PHE A 31 2.47 -12.20 2.30
CA PHE A 31 2.82 -11.72 3.63
C PHE A 31 1.77 -12.14 4.66
N ASP A 32 2.25 -12.39 5.88
CA ASP A 32 1.39 -12.72 7.01
C ASP A 32 0.41 -11.58 7.28
N GLY A 33 -0.83 -11.94 7.63
CA GLY A 33 -1.88 -10.95 7.89
C GLY A 33 -2.55 -10.40 6.62
N PHE A 34 -2.18 -10.87 5.42
CA PHE A 34 -3.00 -10.67 4.24
C PHE A 34 -4.40 -11.28 4.48
N ASP A 35 -5.42 -10.43 4.43
CA ASP A 35 -6.80 -10.79 4.66
C ASP A 35 -7.72 -9.86 3.82
N PRO A 36 -8.32 -10.37 2.73
CA PRO A 36 -9.19 -9.57 1.88
C PRO A 36 -10.49 -9.15 2.58
N VAL A 37 -10.88 -9.79 3.71
CA VAL A 37 -12.06 -9.39 4.48
C VAL A 37 -11.84 -8.02 5.11
N VAL A 38 -10.63 -7.76 5.63
CA VAL A 38 -10.26 -6.45 6.20
C VAL A 38 -9.67 -5.49 5.18
N GLY A 39 -9.64 -5.89 3.91
CA GLY A 39 -9.33 -5.01 2.80
C GLY A 39 -7.86 -4.93 2.43
N THR A 40 -6.98 -5.83 2.88
CA THR A 40 -5.63 -5.86 2.32
C THR A 40 -5.69 -6.11 0.81
N ASN A 41 -5.09 -5.24 0.01
CA ASN A 41 -5.09 -5.38 -1.44
C ASN A 41 -4.12 -6.49 -1.86
N ARG A 42 -4.29 -7.06 -3.06
CA ARG A 42 -3.36 -8.06 -3.60
C ARG A 42 -2.02 -7.46 -3.98
N TRP A 43 -1.97 -6.16 -4.25
CA TRP A 43 -0.79 -5.47 -4.76
C TRP A 43 -0.45 -4.24 -3.94
N GLY A 44 0.83 -4.10 -3.64
CA GLY A 44 1.45 -2.88 -3.11
C GLY A 44 2.45 -2.31 -4.11
N TRP A 45 3.01 -1.15 -3.77
CA TRP A 45 3.95 -0.43 -4.65
C TRP A 45 5.20 -0.02 -3.89
N ILE A 46 6.30 0.07 -4.62
CA ILE A 46 7.56 0.54 -4.10
C ILE A 46 8.23 1.44 -5.13
N TYR A 47 8.69 2.60 -4.69
CA TYR A 47 9.57 3.47 -5.46
C TYR A 47 10.98 3.39 -4.89
N VAL A 48 11.96 3.06 -5.72
CA VAL A 48 13.39 3.02 -5.34
C VAL A 48 14.12 4.05 -6.19
N PRO A 49 14.66 5.13 -5.58
CA PRO A 49 15.49 6.08 -6.30
C PRO A 49 16.63 5.38 -7.05
N PRO A 50 17.09 5.88 -8.22
CA PRO A 50 18.28 5.34 -8.89
C PRO A 50 19.52 5.28 -8.00
N SER A 51 19.65 6.19 -7.03
CA SER A 51 20.74 6.19 -6.04
C SER A 51 20.67 5.01 -5.06
N CYS A 52 19.53 4.32 -5.00
CA CYS A 52 19.24 3.17 -4.13
C CYS A 52 19.15 1.84 -4.90
N SER A 53 19.28 1.83 -6.23
CA SER A 53 19.13 0.60 -7.02
C SER A 53 20.39 -0.28 -7.06
N ASN A 54 21.57 0.30 -6.82
CA ASN A 54 22.85 -0.40 -6.78
C ASN A 54 23.29 -0.65 -5.32
N MET A 55 22.51 -1.47 -4.60
CA MET A 55 22.75 -1.81 -3.18
C MET A 55 24.04 -2.62 -2.93
N SER A 56 24.73 -3.06 -3.98
CA SER A 56 25.97 -3.86 -3.85
C SER A 56 27.19 -3.06 -3.37
N SER A 57 27.09 -1.73 -3.21
CA SER A 57 28.17 -0.88 -2.73
C SER A 57 27.80 -0.34 -1.35
N SER A 58 28.50 -0.80 -0.31
CA SER A 58 28.34 -0.46 1.12
C SER A 58 28.57 1.03 1.48
N SER A 59 28.52 1.96 0.52
CA SER A 59 28.89 3.36 0.70
C SER A 59 27.71 4.36 0.79
N SER A 60 26.45 3.93 0.63
CA SER A 60 25.32 4.69 1.21
C SER A 60 24.06 3.85 1.37
N ALA A 61 23.75 3.47 2.61
CA ALA A 61 22.45 2.90 2.96
C ALA A 61 21.32 3.89 2.61
N CYS A 62 20.24 3.41 2.02
CA CYS A 62 19.03 4.19 1.80
C CYS A 62 18.08 4.09 2.98
N ALA A 63 17.41 5.19 3.30
CA ALA A 63 16.34 5.14 4.29
C ALA A 63 15.08 4.49 3.66
N LEU A 64 14.19 3.98 4.51
CA LEU A 64 12.91 3.44 4.10
C LEU A 64 11.79 4.27 4.73
N MET A 65 10.86 4.75 3.90
CA MET A 65 9.62 5.38 4.34
C MET A 65 8.44 4.50 3.94
N VAL A 66 7.58 4.19 4.91
CA VAL A 66 6.28 3.57 4.63
C VAL A 66 5.24 4.67 4.44
N TRP A 67 4.67 4.73 3.24
CA TRP A 67 3.65 5.70 2.90
C TRP A 67 2.25 5.07 2.96
N PHE A 68 1.45 5.50 3.92
CA PHE A 68 0.07 5.07 4.06
C PHE A 68 -0.87 5.99 3.29
N ARG A 69 -1.60 5.42 2.33
CA ARG A 69 -2.53 6.19 1.50
C ARG A 69 -3.84 6.49 2.22
N PRO A 70 -4.53 7.59 1.83
CA PRO A 70 -5.85 7.91 2.34
C PRO A 70 -6.90 6.90 1.88
N CYS A 71 -8.05 6.94 2.55
CA CYS A 71 -9.21 6.10 2.27
C CYS A 71 -9.67 6.14 0.80
N GLY A 72 -10.16 5.01 0.29
CA GLY A 72 -10.93 4.97 -0.95
C GLY A 72 -10.13 5.07 -2.25
N GLY A 73 -8.82 5.33 -2.21
CA GLY A 73 -7.96 5.35 -3.39
C GLY A 73 -7.54 3.94 -3.83
N GLY A 74 -7.56 3.65 -5.14
CA GLY A 74 -6.69 2.61 -5.75
C GLY A 74 -5.25 3.10 -5.79
N ALA A 75 -4.24 2.21 -5.88
CA ALA A 75 -2.81 2.49 -5.65
C ALA A 75 -2.27 3.84 -6.14
N TRP A 76 -2.80 4.31 -7.26
CA TRP A 76 -2.52 5.60 -7.84
C TRP A 76 -3.72 6.52 -7.60
N SER A 77 -3.75 7.18 -6.45
CA SER A 77 -4.73 8.26 -6.23
C SER A 77 -4.20 9.50 -6.91
N LYS A 78 -5.06 10.18 -7.67
CA LYS A 78 -4.79 11.53 -8.22
C LYS A 78 -4.48 12.56 -7.12
N ASP A 79 -4.81 12.22 -5.88
CA ASP A 79 -4.61 13.04 -4.69
C ASP A 79 -3.17 12.99 -4.16
N ILE A 80 -2.31 12.13 -4.73
CA ILE A 80 -0.87 12.12 -4.42
C ILE A 80 -0.13 12.86 -5.53
N ASN A 81 0.59 13.90 -5.14
CA ASN A 81 1.59 14.52 -6.00
C ASN A 81 2.84 13.63 -6.00
N TRP A 82 2.84 12.63 -6.89
CA TRP A 82 3.95 11.69 -7.03
C TRP A 82 5.25 12.40 -7.38
N GLU A 83 5.21 13.48 -8.18
CA GLU A 83 6.40 14.28 -8.49
C GLU A 83 7.06 14.84 -7.22
N THR A 84 6.26 15.24 -6.21
CA THR A 84 6.79 15.71 -4.93
C THR A 84 7.38 14.57 -4.11
N LEU A 85 6.71 13.41 -4.05
CA LEU A 85 7.21 12.25 -3.31
C LEU A 85 8.49 11.69 -3.94
N ASP A 86 8.53 11.57 -5.28
CA ASP A 86 9.69 11.12 -6.03
C ASP A 86 10.86 12.10 -5.83
N TYR A 87 10.63 13.41 -5.94
CA TYR A 87 11.65 14.42 -5.67
C TYR A 87 12.23 14.31 -4.25
N LEU A 88 11.39 14.14 -3.23
CA LEU A 88 11.83 13.98 -1.85
C LEU A 88 12.61 12.66 -1.67
N ALA A 89 12.16 11.58 -2.30
CA ALA A 89 12.84 10.30 -2.28
C ALA A 89 14.23 10.34 -2.93
N GLU A 90 14.33 10.95 -4.12
CA GLU A 90 15.58 11.08 -4.86
C GLU A 90 16.59 11.95 -4.12
N THR A 91 16.16 13.11 -3.61
CA THR A 91 17.04 14.06 -2.91
C THR A 91 17.53 13.55 -1.56
N ASN A 92 16.78 12.67 -0.89
CA ASN A 92 17.10 12.18 0.46
C ASN A 92 17.52 10.70 0.50
N LYS A 93 17.64 10.02 -0.65
CA LYS A 93 17.93 8.58 -0.73
C LYS A 93 16.94 7.75 0.09
N VAL A 94 15.65 7.99 -0.11
CA VAL A 94 14.57 7.31 0.61
C VAL A 94 13.82 6.40 -0.37
N VAL A 95 13.78 5.11 -0.06
CA VAL A 95 12.87 4.16 -0.70
C VAL A 95 11.47 4.38 -0.14
N ILE A 96 10.46 4.49 -1.00
CA ILE A 96 9.07 4.64 -0.57
C ILE A 96 8.34 3.33 -0.77
N LEU A 97 7.96 2.69 0.33
CA LEU A 97 7.11 1.51 0.35
C LEU A 97 5.66 1.92 0.59
N THR A 98 4.76 1.51 -0.29
CA THR A 98 3.32 1.84 -0.24
C THR A 98 2.49 0.56 -0.16
N PRO A 99 2.25 0.02 1.05
CA PRO A 99 1.23 -0.98 1.26
C PRO A 99 -0.15 -0.41 0.90
N VAL A 100 -1.05 -1.27 0.43
CA VAL A 100 -2.39 -0.86 -0.02
C VAL A 100 -3.46 -1.68 0.67
N VAL A 101 -4.43 -0.97 1.24
CA VAL A 101 -5.76 -1.50 1.58
C VAL A 101 -6.79 -0.95 0.58
N GLY A 102 -7.86 -1.69 0.36
CA GLY A 102 -8.92 -1.37 -0.58
C GLY A 102 -10.31 -1.61 0.02
N LYS A 103 -11.32 -1.17 -0.74
CA LYS A 103 -12.73 -1.38 -0.37
C LYS A 103 -13.01 -2.87 -0.19
N ASN A 104 -13.80 -3.18 0.82
CA ASN A 104 -14.10 -4.55 1.22
C ASN A 104 -15.47 -4.63 1.90
N HIS A 105 -15.83 -5.84 2.34
CA HIS A 105 -17.12 -6.15 2.96
C HIS A 105 -16.96 -6.67 4.40
N CYS A 106 -16.07 -6.06 5.19
CA CYS A 106 -15.78 -6.45 6.58
C CYS A 106 -16.99 -6.46 7.52
N TYR A 107 -18.12 -5.82 7.16
CA TYR A 107 -19.29 -5.66 8.03
C TYR A 107 -19.94 -6.97 8.48
N ARG A 108 -19.64 -8.09 7.82
CA ARG A 108 -20.10 -9.41 8.24
C ARG A 108 -19.43 -9.87 9.53
N GLU A 109 -18.16 -9.54 9.72
CA GLU A 109 -17.37 -9.91 10.89
C GLU A 109 -17.25 -8.74 11.88
N TYR A 110 -17.26 -7.51 11.39
CA TYR A 110 -17.03 -6.29 12.18
C TYR A 110 -18.17 -5.29 11.92
N PRO A 111 -19.28 -5.36 12.67
CA PRO A 111 -20.47 -4.53 12.42
C PRO A 111 -20.26 -3.00 12.46
N GLY A 112 -19.10 -2.52 12.91
CA GLY A 112 -18.73 -1.10 12.96
C GLY A 112 -17.62 -0.67 11.99
N CYS A 113 -17.23 -1.50 11.01
CA CYS A 113 -16.06 -1.24 10.16
C CYS A 113 -16.31 -0.24 9.01
N HIS A 114 -17.00 0.86 9.29
CA HIS A 114 -17.41 1.83 8.28
C HIS A 114 -16.22 2.43 7.52
N GLU A 115 -15.12 2.73 8.20
CA GLU A 115 -13.94 3.32 7.57
C GLU A 115 -13.17 2.25 6.79
N VAL A 116 -12.90 1.11 7.43
CA VAL A 116 -12.17 0.01 6.79
C VAL A 116 -12.89 -0.50 5.54
N SER A 117 -14.22 -0.59 5.54
CA SER A 117 -15.00 -1.01 4.36
C SER A 117 -14.83 -0.06 3.15
N ARG A 118 -14.48 1.21 3.39
CA ARG A 118 -14.17 2.20 2.35
C ARG A 118 -12.72 2.11 1.87
N GLY A 119 -11.93 1.18 2.38
CA GLY A 119 -10.50 1.04 2.10
C GLY A 119 -9.64 2.02 2.91
N CYS A 120 -10.04 2.31 4.15
CA CYS A 120 -9.18 3.01 5.10
C CYS A 120 -8.33 2.01 5.88
N TRP A 121 -7.19 2.48 6.39
CA TRP A 121 -6.49 1.79 7.47
C TRP A 121 -7.33 1.83 8.75
N ASP A 122 -7.23 0.80 9.61
CA ASP A 122 -7.95 0.78 10.87
C ASP A 122 -7.28 1.70 11.90
N GLY A 123 -7.61 2.99 11.84
CA GLY A 123 -7.15 3.99 12.81
C GLY A 123 -8.06 4.16 14.03
N TYR A 124 -9.19 3.44 14.09
CA TYR A 124 -10.25 3.67 15.08
C TYR A 124 -10.63 2.40 15.87
N GLY A 125 -9.90 1.29 15.71
CA GLY A 125 -10.22 0.04 16.40
C GLY A 125 -11.44 -0.70 15.85
N GLN A 126 -11.76 -0.49 14.58
CA GLN A 126 -12.91 -1.08 13.92
C GLN A 126 -12.76 -2.60 13.67
N LEU A 127 -11.53 -3.10 13.65
CA LEU A 127 -11.22 -4.53 13.48
C LEU A 127 -10.83 -5.22 14.79
N GLY A 128 -10.70 -4.46 15.88
CA GLY A 128 -10.24 -4.99 17.17
C GLY A 128 -9.68 -3.92 18.08
N LYS A 129 -9.61 -4.23 19.38
CA LYS A 129 -9.05 -3.33 20.41
C LYS A 129 -7.54 -3.15 20.28
N ASP A 130 -6.87 -4.05 19.58
CA ASP A 130 -5.42 -4.10 19.41
C ASP A 130 -4.95 -3.40 18.12
N TYR A 131 -5.80 -2.58 17.48
CA TYR A 131 -5.50 -1.92 16.20
C TYR A 131 -4.18 -1.10 16.19
N ALA A 132 -3.79 -0.55 17.34
CA ALA A 132 -2.56 0.21 17.50
C ALA A 132 -1.34 -0.65 17.92
N LEU A 133 -1.55 -1.93 18.24
CA LEU A 133 -0.50 -2.87 18.60
C LEU A 133 0.01 -3.60 17.35
N GLN A 134 1.21 -4.18 17.44
CA GLN A 134 1.76 -5.01 16.37
C GLN A 134 0.89 -6.24 16.02
N SER A 135 0.04 -6.69 16.96
CA SER A 135 -0.92 -7.78 16.73
C SER A 135 -2.14 -7.35 15.91
N GLY A 136 -2.45 -6.05 15.87
CA GLY A 136 -3.59 -5.52 15.14
C GLY A 136 -3.51 -5.87 13.66
N LYS A 137 -4.64 -6.24 13.03
CA LYS A 137 -4.65 -6.89 11.71
C LYS A 137 -3.85 -6.12 10.65
N HIS A 138 -4.06 -4.82 10.53
CA HIS A 138 -3.32 -4.00 9.56
C HIS A 138 -1.87 -3.76 9.97
N MET A 139 -1.58 -3.60 11.26
CA MET A 139 -0.21 -3.43 11.76
C MET A 139 0.62 -4.70 11.55
N ARG A 140 0.06 -5.87 11.85
CA ARG A 140 0.67 -7.18 11.59
C ARG A 140 0.99 -7.36 10.12
N PHE A 141 0.02 -7.03 9.25
CA PHE A 141 0.20 -7.10 7.81
C PHE A 141 1.36 -6.22 7.32
N VAL A 142 1.38 -4.96 7.72
CA VAL A 142 2.46 -4.02 7.35
C VAL A 142 3.81 -4.46 7.93
N GLY A 143 3.82 -4.93 9.18
CA GLY A 143 5.02 -5.47 9.82
C GLY A 143 5.60 -6.66 9.06
N SER A 144 4.75 -7.53 8.51
CA SER A 144 5.21 -8.65 7.68
C SER A 144 5.82 -8.20 6.36
N ILE A 145 5.25 -7.17 5.71
CA ILE A 145 5.85 -6.60 4.48
C ILE A 145 7.22 -6.00 4.81
N LEU A 146 7.31 -5.19 5.86
CA LEU A 146 8.55 -4.56 6.29
C LEU A 146 9.64 -5.59 6.59
N LYS A 147 9.28 -6.65 7.33
CA LYS A 147 10.21 -7.75 7.63
C LYS A 147 10.73 -8.40 6.34
N GLY A 148 9.84 -8.81 5.43
CA GLY A 148 10.26 -9.46 4.19
C GLY A 148 11.07 -8.54 3.28
N PHE A 149 10.80 -7.23 3.29
CA PHE A 149 11.61 -6.25 2.56
C PHE A 149 13.01 -6.12 3.15
N LEU A 150 13.13 -5.97 4.46
CA LEU A 150 14.42 -5.84 5.13
C LEU A 150 15.26 -7.13 5.07
N GLU A 151 14.62 -8.30 5.10
CA GLU A 151 15.32 -9.58 4.90
C GLU A 151 15.87 -9.74 3.47
N ALA A 152 15.19 -9.16 2.47
CA ALA A 152 15.62 -9.25 1.08
C ALA A 152 16.66 -8.18 0.68
N TYR A 153 16.69 -7.03 1.36
CA TYR A 153 17.42 -5.83 0.91
C TYR A 153 18.15 -5.04 2.02
N GLY A 154 18.15 -5.52 3.27
CA GLY A 154 18.64 -4.80 4.43
C GLY A 154 20.08 -5.11 4.86
N GLU A 155 20.83 -5.89 4.07
CA GLU A 155 22.24 -6.23 4.32
C GLU A 155 23.21 -5.38 3.49
#